data_AF-A0A2K4ZKI9-F1
#
_entry.id   AF-A0A2K4ZKI9-F1
#
_cell.length_a   1.000
_cell.length_b   1.000
_cell.length_c   1.000
_cell.angle_alpha   90.00
_cell.angle_beta   90.00
_cell.angle_gamma   90.00
#
_symmetry.space_group_name_H-M   'P 1'
#
loop_
_entity.id
_entity.type
_entity.pdbx_description
1 polymer ?
#
loop_
_entity_poly.entity_id
_entity_poly.type
_entity_poly.pdbx_seq_one_letter_code
_entity_poly.pdbx_strand_id
1 'polypeptide(L)'
;MIRILLSTKLGELRWTQADLARATGIRPNTINELYHELVDRVNLEHLDLICEALDCKLDELIVRVPDESPKVLHTKNGSLISSSSDR
;
A
#
# COMPACT_ATOMS: atom_id res chain seq x y z
N MET A 1 9.49 1.93 3.78
CA MET A 1 8.62 1.10 2.91
C MET A 1 7.17 1.62 2.85
N ILE A 2 6.42 1.23 1.83
CA ILE A 2 4.96 1.38 1.79
C ILE A 2 4.34 0.07 2.28
N ARG A 3 3.27 0.15 3.05
CA ARG A 3 2.51 -1.00 3.55
C ARG A 3 1.05 -0.94 3.10
N ILE A 4 0.44 -2.11 2.94
CA ILE A 4 -0.97 -2.28 2.57
C ILE A 4 -1.70 -2.91 3.76
N LEU A 5 -2.66 -2.19 4.33
CA LEU A 5 -3.41 -2.57 5.54
C LEU A 5 -4.71 -3.33 5.22
N LEU A 6 -4.78 -3.98 4.05
CA LEU A 6 -5.98 -4.64 3.58
C LEU A 6 -6.47 -5.73 4.54
N SER A 7 -5.55 -6.52 5.11
CA SER A 7 -5.91 -7.58 6.06
C SER A 7 -6.57 -7.05 7.33
N THR A 8 -6.04 -5.95 7.89
CA THR A 8 -6.63 -5.24 9.02
C THR A 8 -8.02 -4.71 8.67
N LYS A 9 -8.15 -4.01 7.55
CA LYS A 9 -9.42 -3.39 7.13
C LYS A 9 -10.53 -4.42 6.89
N LEU A 10 -10.21 -5.54 6.23
CA LEU A 10 -11.15 -6.64 6.04
C LEU A 10 -11.58 -7.28 7.38
N GLY A 11 -10.64 -7.42 8.33
CA GLY A 11 -10.94 -7.92 9.67
C GLY A 11 -11.91 -7.02 10.45
N GLU A 12 -11.70 -5.71 10.40
CA GLU A 12 -12.57 -4.70 11.03
C GLU A 12 -14.00 -4.75 10.48
N LEU A 13 -14.13 -4.87 9.16
CA LEU A 13 -15.41 -4.90 8.45
C LEU A 13 -16.05 -6.31 8.42
N ARG A 14 -15.34 -7.35 8.87
CA ARG A 14 -15.73 -8.77 8.76
C ARG A 14 -15.97 -9.23 7.32
N TRP A 15 -15.14 -8.75 6.39
CA TRP A 15 -15.15 -9.19 5.00
C TRP A 15 -14.12 -10.29 4.77
N THR A 16 -14.46 -11.25 3.91
CA THR A 16 -13.47 -12.20 3.39
C THR A 16 -12.79 -11.66 2.13
N GLN A 17 -11.62 -12.20 1.77
CA GLN A 17 -10.98 -11.89 0.48
C GLN A 17 -11.91 -12.24 -0.70
N ALA A 18 -12.72 -13.30 -0.57
CA ALA A 18 -13.68 -13.72 -1.58
C ALA A 18 -14.86 -12.73 -1.73
N ASP A 19 -15.29 -12.09 -0.64
CA ASP A 19 -16.30 -11.02 -0.69
C ASP A 19 -15.76 -9.82 -1.45
N LEU A 20 -14.53 -9.39 -1.11
CA LEU A 20 -13.90 -8.27 -1.79
C LEU A 20 -13.67 -8.53 -3.28
N ALA A 21 -13.17 -9.72 -3.65
CA ALA A 21 -12.97 -10.10 -5.05
C ALA A 21 -14.30 -10.08 -5.84
N ARG A 22 -15.39 -10.54 -5.24
CA ARG A 22 -16.73 -10.49 -5.87
C ARG A 22 -17.25 -9.06 -6.01
N ALA A 23 -17.09 -8.23 -4.98
CA ALA A 23 -17.59 -6.85 -4.98
C ALA A 23 -16.85 -5.96 -5.99
N THR A 24 -15.53 -6.13 -6.09
CA THR A 24 -14.66 -5.29 -6.94
C THR A 24 -14.46 -5.85 -8.35
N GLY A 25 -14.77 -7.12 -8.58
CA GLY A 25 -14.41 -7.83 -9.81
C GLY A 25 -12.90 -8.09 -9.97
N ILE A 26 -12.08 -7.72 -8.98
CA ILE A 26 -10.64 -7.98 -8.99
C ILE A 26 -10.40 -9.48 -8.82
N ARG A 27 -9.43 -10.02 -9.58
CA ARG A 27 -9.11 -11.45 -9.52
C ARG A 27 -8.73 -11.86 -8.09
N PRO A 28 -9.22 -13.01 -7.57
CA PRO A 28 -8.91 -13.48 -6.22
C PRO A 28 -7.40 -13.55 -5.93
N ASN A 29 -6.58 -13.95 -6.91
CA ASN A 29 -5.12 -13.99 -6.71
C ASN A 29 -4.53 -12.60 -6.45
N THR A 30 -5.02 -11.57 -7.12
CA THR A 30 -4.58 -10.19 -6.90
C THR A 30 -5.01 -9.68 -5.52
N ILE A 31 -6.23 -9.99 -5.08
CA ILE A 31 -6.67 -9.68 -3.71
C ILE A 31 -5.79 -10.40 -2.68
N ASN A 32 -5.44 -11.67 -2.93
CA ASN A 32 -4.57 -12.45 -2.06
C ASN A 32 -3.16 -11.84 -1.95
N GLU A 33 -2.55 -11.44 -3.06
CA GLU A 33 -1.25 -10.78 -3.06
C GLU A 33 -1.30 -9.42 -2.33
N LEU A 34 -2.36 -8.62 -2.53
CA LEU A 34 -2.57 -7.37 -1.80
C LEU A 34 -2.76 -7.60 -0.30
N TYR A 35 -3.53 -8.63 0.07
CA TYR A 35 -3.81 -8.98 1.46
C TYR A 35 -2.55 -9.38 2.24
N HIS A 36 -1.62 -10.09 1.58
CA HIS A 36 -0.36 -10.54 2.15
C HIS A 36 0.83 -9.60 1.89
N GLU A 37 0.59 -8.41 1.35
CA GLU A 37 1.64 -7.44 1.01
C GLU A 37 2.73 -8.03 0.07
N LEU A 38 2.35 -8.94 -0.84
CA LEU A 38 3.26 -9.64 -1.76
C LEU A 38 3.45 -8.93 -3.11
N VAL A 39 2.83 -7.76 -3.30
CA VAL A 39 2.92 -6.99 -4.54
C VAL A 39 4.05 -5.95 -4.49
N ASP A 40 4.82 -5.86 -5.56
CA ASP A 40 5.80 -4.76 -5.74
C ASP A 40 5.15 -3.50 -6.34
N ARG A 41 3.99 -3.66 -6.98
CA ARG A 41 3.28 -2.60 -7.69
C ARG A 41 1.79 -2.77 -7.46
N VAL A 42 1.09 -1.64 -7.34
CA VAL A 42 -0.36 -1.63 -7.21
C VAL A 42 -0.99 -0.80 -8.32
N ASN A 43 -2.10 -1.27 -8.85
CA ASN A 43 -2.91 -0.54 -9.82
C ASN A 43 -3.78 0.48 -9.05
N LEU A 44 -3.74 1.75 -9.46
CA LEU A 44 -4.56 2.80 -8.85
C LEU A 44 -6.06 2.53 -8.96
N GLU A 45 -6.51 1.96 -10.09
CA GLU A 45 -7.91 1.57 -10.28
C GLU A 45 -8.34 0.50 -9.26
N HIS A 46 -7.46 -0.45 -8.95
CA HIS A 46 -7.78 -1.46 -7.92
C HIS A 46 -7.90 -0.82 -6.54
N LEU A 47 -7.07 0.18 -6.23
CA LEU A 47 -7.17 0.90 -4.95
C LEU A 47 -8.49 1.66 -4.86
N ASP A 48 -8.90 2.33 -5.94
CA ASP A 48 -10.15 3.07 -5.99
C ASP A 48 -11.35 2.14 -5.80
N LEU A 49 -11.41 1.03 -6.54
CA LEU A 49 -12.46 0.01 -6.40
C LEU A 49 -12.51 -0.60 -5.00
N ILE A 50 -11.36 -0.85 -4.37
CA ILE A 50 -11.31 -1.37 -3.00
C ILE A 50 -11.82 -0.31 -2.01
N CYS A 51 -11.44 0.95 -2.18
CA CYS A 51 -11.91 2.05 -1.35
C CYS A 51 -13.43 2.23 -1.47
N GLU A 52 -13.97 2.18 -2.68
CA GLU A 52 -15.41 2.24 -2.95
C GLU A 52 -16.14 1.04 -2.31
N ALA A 53 -15.64 -0.18 -2.52
CA ALA A 53 -16.28 -1.40 -2.02
C ALA A 53 -16.28 -1.48 -0.48
N LEU A 54 -15.26 -0.94 0.18
CA LEU A 54 -15.10 -0.96 1.64
C LEU A 54 -15.55 0.33 2.33
N ASP A 55 -16.03 1.31 1.58
CA ASP A 55 -16.38 2.66 2.06
C ASP A 55 -15.27 3.26 2.95
N CYS A 56 -14.04 3.27 2.43
CA CYS A 56 -12.87 3.73 3.18
C CYS A 56 -11.99 4.70 2.40
N LYS A 57 -11.19 5.47 3.12
CA LYS A 57 -10.20 6.35 2.50
C LYS A 57 -8.91 5.59 2.16
N LEU A 58 -8.17 6.12 1.19
CA LEU A 58 -6.90 5.55 0.76
C LEU A 58 -5.85 5.48 1.87
N ASP A 59 -5.80 6.46 2.78
CA ASP A 59 -4.87 6.51 3.91
C ASP A 59 -5.21 5.51 5.04
N GLU A 60 -6.40 4.94 5.03
CA GLU A 60 -6.75 3.80 5.87
C GLU A 60 -6.25 2.47 5.28
N LEU A 61 -5.99 2.43 3.96
CA LEU A 61 -5.54 1.25 3.24
C LEU A 61 -4.03 1.23 3.00
N ILE A 62 -3.40 2.39 2.78
CA ILE A 62 -1.98 2.51 2.46
C ILE A 62 -1.28 3.44 3.45
N VAL A 63 -0.17 2.98 4.00
CA VAL A 63 0.66 3.78 4.91
C VAL A 63 2.13 3.78 4.50
N ARG A 64 2.79 4.93 4.61
CA ARG A 64 4.24 5.03 4.51
C ARG A 64 4.86 4.78 5.87
N VAL A 65 5.67 3.72 5.97
CA VAL A 65 6.53 3.45 7.12
C VAL A 65 7.95 3.84 6.75
N PRO A 66 8.54 4.89 7.34
CA PRO A 66 9.93 5.27 7.07
C PRO A 66 10.89 4.11 7.35
N ASP A 67 11.86 3.90 6.46
CA ASP A 67 12.98 3.00 6.75
C ASP A 67 13.98 3.72 7.68
N GLU A 68 14.76 2.98 8.46
CA GLU A 68 15.77 3.56 9.38
C GLU A 68 16.80 4.44 8.65
N SER A 69 17.17 4.05 7.44
CA SER A 69 18.10 4.79 6.58
C SER A 69 17.39 5.36 5.35
N PRO A 70 17.64 6.64 5.00
CA PRO A 70 17.12 7.22 3.76
C PRO A 70 17.68 6.51 2.52
N LYS A 71 16.78 6.06 1.63
CA LYS A 71 17.15 5.46 0.33
C LYS A 71 17.29 6.47 -0.81
N VAL A 72 16.80 7.69 -0.62
CA VAL A 72 16.92 8.78 -1.60
C VAL A 72 18.29 9.42 -1.43
N LEU A 73 19.10 9.43 -2.49
CA LEU A 73 20.48 9.91 -2.47
C LEU A 73 20.66 11.32 -3.06
N HIS A 74 19.67 11.82 -3.79
CA HIS A 74 19.77 13.07 -4.52
C HIS A 74 18.70 14.06 -4.07
N THR A 75 19.03 15.35 -4.10
CA THR A 75 18.08 16.43 -3.82
C THR A 75 17.21 16.73 -5.05
N LYS A 76 16.25 17.66 -4.92
CA LYS A 76 15.36 18.08 -6.01
C LYS A 76 16.08 18.63 -7.26
N ASN A 77 17.33 19.10 -7.13
CA ASN A 77 18.13 19.59 -8.25
C ASN A 77 19.11 18.54 -8.80
N GLY A 78 19.07 17.30 -8.29
CA GLY A 78 19.94 16.21 -8.72
C GLY A 78 21.31 16.18 -8.03
N SER A 79 21.62 17.10 -7.12
CA SER A 79 22.88 17.05 -6.35
C SER A 79 22.85 15.92 -5.31
N LEU A 80 23.96 15.22 -5.11
CA LEU A 80 24.10 14.21 -4.06
C LEU A 80 23.86 14.83 -2.68
N ILE A 81 23.08 14.15 -1.86
CA ILE A 81 22.94 14.47 -0.44
C ILE A 81 24.29 14.09 0.20
N SER A 82 25.11 15.09 0.50
CA SER A 82 26.33 14.86 1.26
C SER A 82 25.93 14.29 2.61
N SER A 83 26.31 13.05 2.89
CA SER A 83 26.32 12.53 4.26
C SER A 83 27.35 13.34 5.04
N SER A 84 26.94 14.49 5.56
CA SER A 84 27.68 15.16 6.61
C SER A 84 27.59 14.25 7.83
N SER A 85 28.48 13.25 7.89
CA SER A 85 28.91 12.65 9.13
C SER A 85 29.70 13.72 9.88
N ASP A 86 29.01 14.75 10.35
CA ASP A 86 29.57 15.74 11.26
C ASP A 86 29.62 15.11 12.66
N ARG A 87 30.83 14.59 12.95
CA ARG A 87 31.47 14.38 14.26
C ARG A 87 30.88 13.34 15.21
#